data_AF-A0A7C5PN39-F1
#
_entry.id   AF-A0A7C5PN39-F1
#
_cell.length_a   1.000
_cell.length_b   1.000
_cell.length_c   1.000
_cell.angle_alpha   90.00
_cell.angle_beta   90.00
_cell.angle_gamma   90.00
#
_symmetry.space_group_name_H-M   'P 1'
#
loop_
_entity.id
_entity.type
_entity.pdbx_description
1 polymer ?
#
loop_
_entity_poly.entity_id
_entity_poly.type
_entity_poly.pdbx_seq_one_letter_code
_entity_poly.pdbx_strand_id
1 'polypeptide(L)'
;MLDPAEYKESEIGRIDVKNTTCYMCACRCGIRVTLRDGEVRHIEGNPEHPLNKGVICAKGASGIMKQYSPARLTRPLLRRKGAERGAADFEPISWDRAFEIMEERLAHLRATDPKKFAIFTGRDQMQALTGLFAKQFGTPNYAAHGGFCSVNMAAGMIYSIGGSFWEFGGPDLDRAKLFVMIGTAEDHHSNPLKIAISKFKRRGGRFISINPVRTGYSAIADEWVPIRPGTDGALFLAIIHELIKQGLYDREFLVNYTNAAELIDLDESSDNYGMFIRTSRPVEEGCFDPQNKLWWDRISNRPVDVRTEGADPFLLGEYAIDGRPVKTAFQLLKERVDEYTPEWAEGITGIPADTIRRLAHEMGVTARDQKIELPIQWTDVWGNEHQSVKGGPVAFHAMRGLAAHSNGFQTIRAMSVLMTMLGTIDTPGGFRHKAPFPRPIPPCPKPPKSADDVQPNTPLNGMPL
;
A
#
# COMPACT_ATOMS: atom_id res chain seq x y z
N MET A 1 -16.89 -32.71 38.21
CA MET A 1 -16.33 -31.35 38.13
C MET A 1 -16.16 -30.93 39.57
N LEU A 2 -14.92 -30.87 40.08
CA LEU A 2 -14.67 -30.55 41.50
C LEU A 2 -14.95 -29.07 41.78
N ASP A 3 -15.30 -28.77 43.03
CA ASP A 3 -15.65 -27.43 43.51
C ASP A 3 -14.45 -26.47 43.37
N PRO A 4 -14.57 -25.35 42.62
CA PRO A 4 -13.48 -24.39 42.45
C PRO A 4 -12.99 -23.72 43.74
N ALA A 5 -13.69 -23.89 44.88
CA ALA A 5 -13.29 -23.35 46.17
C ALA A 5 -12.24 -24.19 46.95
N GLU A 6 -11.90 -25.40 46.49
CA GLU A 6 -10.94 -26.29 47.21
C GLU A 6 -9.47 -26.18 46.76
N TYR A 7 -9.12 -25.31 45.80
CA TYR A 7 -7.72 -25.16 45.40
C TYR A 7 -6.90 -24.43 46.47
N LYS A 8 -5.92 -25.12 47.08
CA LYS A 8 -4.86 -24.45 47.84
C LYS A 8 -3.98 -23.66 46.88
N GLU A 9 -3.62 -22.41 47.20
CA GLU A 9 -2.68 -21.61 46.40
C GLU A 9 -1.36 -22.34 46.12
N SER A 10 -0.94 -23.26 47.00
CA SER A 10 0.23 -24.12 46.81
C SER A 10 0.11 -25.16 45.67
N GLU A 11 -1.10 -25.44 45.18
CA GLU A 11 -1.36 -26.38 44.08
C GLU A 11 -1.48 -25.68 42.72
N ILE A 12 -1.63 -24.35 42.73
CA ILE A 12 -1.65 -23.51 41.55
C ILE A 12 -0.20 -23.04 41.34
N GLY A 13 0.61 -23.85 40.63
CA GLY A 13 2.03 -23.56 40.39
C GLY A 13 2.31 -22.12 39.91
N ARG A 14 3.57 -21.69 39.96
CA ARG A 14 3.97 -20.28 39.82
C ARG A 14 3.41 -19.68 38.52
N ILE A 15 2.52 -18.69 38.67
CA ILE A 15 1.94 -17.97 37.53
C ILE A 15 2.81 -16.77 37.19
N ASP A 16 3.27 -16.73 35.95
CA ASP A 16 4.02 -15.60 35.38
C ASP A 16 3.27 -15.06 34.16
N VAL A 17 3.12 -13.74 34.06
CA VAL A 17 2.52 -13.10 32.89
C VAL A 17 3.59 -12.33 32.12
N LYS A 18 3.71 -12.60 30.81
CA LYS A 18 4.68 -11.93 29.93
C LYS A 18 3.97 -11.27 28.76
N ASN A 19 4.39 -10.06 28.42
CA ASN A 19 3.90 -9.36 27.23
C ASN A 19 4.85 -9.61 26.05
N THR A 20 4.31 -9.89 24.89
CA THR A 20 5.07 -10.06 23.64
C THR A 20 4.20 -9.77 22.43
N THR A 21 4.68 -10.10 21.23
CA THR A 21 4.02 -9.79 19.96
C THR A 21 3.62 -11.06 19.23
N CYS A 22 2.38 -11.11 18.74
CA CYS A 22 1.88 -12.21 17.93
C CYS A 22 2.50 -12.19 16.52
N TYR A 23 3.21 -13.27 16.17
CA TYR A 23 3.85 -13.46 14.86
C TYR A 23 3.01 -14.27 13.85
N MET A 24 1.73 -14.53 14.15
CA MET A 24 0.85 -15.34 13.29
C MET A 24 0.38 -14.63 12.02
N CYS A 25 0.50 -13.30 11.96
CA CYS A 25 0.17 -12.49 10.78
C CYS A 25 0.96 -11.17 10.77
N ALA A 26 0.86 -10.40 9.69
CA ALA A 26 1.57 -9.13 9.52
C ALA A 26 1.16 -8.02 10.51
N CYS A 27 0.01 -8.15 11.18
CA CYS A 27 -0.53 -7.11 12.05
C CYS A 27 0.23 -6.94 13.37
N ARG A 28 1.02 -7.94 13.78
CA ARG A 28 1.87 -7.89 14.99
C ARG A 28 1.12 -7.40 16.24
N CYS A 29 -0.06 -7.95 16.50
CA CYS A 29 -0.85 -7.62 17.69
C CYS A 29 -0.05 -7.90 18.97
N GLY A 30 -0.13 -6.99 19.95
CA GLY A 30 0.40 -7.24 21.28
C GLY A 30 -0.43 -8.27 22.01
N ILE A 31 0.25 -9.23 22.61
CA ILE A 31 -0.34 -10.33 23.35
C ILE A 31 0.23 -10.42 24.75
N ARG A 32 -0.57 -11.01 25.63
CA ARG A 32 -0.22 -11.36 26.99
C ARG A 32 -0.24 -12.88 27.08
N VAL A 33 0.85 -13.44 27.58
CA VAL A 33 1.07 -14.88 27.69
C VAL A 33 1.13 -15.23 29.16
N THR A 34 0.18 -16.05 29.60
CA THR A 34 0.16 -16.60 30.96
C THR A 34 0.93 -17.91 30.96
N LEU A 35 1.96 -17.96 31.79
CA LEU A 35 2.77 -19.13 32.07
C LEU A 35 2.36 -19.73 33.42
N ARG A 36 2.41 -21.05 33.54
CA ARG A 36 2.36 -21.77 34.82
C ARG A 36 3.59 -22.66 34.89
N ASP A 37 4.43 -22.44 35.90
CA ASP A 37 5.70 -23.15 36.08
C ASP A 37 6.61 -23.07 34.84
N GLY A 38 6.62 -21.91 34.17
CA GLY A 38 7.39 -21.68 32.94
C GLY A 38 6.74 -22.22 31.66
N GLU A 39 5.64 -22.96 31.74
CA GLU A 39 4.91 -23.48 30.58
C GLU A 39 3.78 -22.55 30.14
N VAL A 40 3.62 -22.35 28.83
CA VAL A 40 2.54 -21.54 28.26
C VAL A 40 1.20 -22.21 28.51
N ARG A 41 0.26 -21.50 29.13
CA ARG A 41 -1.11 -21.99 29.40
C ARG A 41 -2.18 -21.21 28.68
N HIS A 42 -2.00 -19.91 28.51
CA HIS A 42 -3.01 -19.05 27.88
C HIS A 42 -2.38 -17.89 27.12
N ILE A 43 -3.01 -17.52 26.01
CA ILE A 43 -2.65 -16.35 25.20
C ILE A 43 -3.89 -15.50 24.99
N GLU A 44 -3.81 -14.25 25.39
CA GLU A 44 -4.85 -13.24 25.16
C GLU A 44 -4.24 -11.96 24.57
N GLY A 45 -5.08 -11.03 24.13
CA GLY A 45 -4.59 -9.73 23.68
C GLY A 45 -4.16 -8.86 24.85
N ASN A 46 -3.09 -8.09 24.65
CA ASN A 46 -2.68 -7.11 25.66
C ASN A 46 -3.56 -5.84 25.56
N PRO A 47 -4.39 -5.51 26.57
CA PRO A 47 -5.23 -4.31 26.59
C PRO A 47 -4.43 -3.01 26.47
N GLU A 48 -3.20 -2.99 26.98
CA GLU A 48 -2.30 -1.82 26.97
C GLU A 48 -1.55 -1.64 25.65
N HIS A 49 -1.67 -2.58 24.71
CA HIS A 49 -0.94 -2.47 23.46
C HIS A 49 -1.58 -1.42 22.52
N PRO A 50 -0.80 -0.46 21.99
CA PRO A 50 -1.34 0.73 21.33
C PRO A 50 -2.15 0.41 20.07
N LEU A 51 -1.79 -0.68 19.36
CA LEU A 51 -2.43 -1.04 18.10
C LEU A 51 -3.75 -1.77 18.30
N ASN A 52 -3.76 -2.85 19.09
CA ASN A 52 -4.89 -3.78 19.15
C ASN A 52 -5.72 -3.69 20.42
N LYS A 53 -5.24 -3.01 21.47
CA LYS A 53 -6.00 -2.72 22.70
C LYS A 53 -6.78 -3.93 23.23
N GLY A 54 -6.10 -5.08 23.32
CA GLY A 54 -6.67 -6.34 23.81
C GLY A 54 -7.37 -7.21 22.76
N VAL A 55 -7.67 -6.70 21.56
CA VAL A 55 -8.33 -7.51 20.53
C VAL A 55 -7.33 -8.41 19.81
N ILE A 56 -7.65 -9.70 19.72
CA ILE A 56 -6.87 -10.70 18.97
C ILE A 56 -7.77 -11.61 18.14
N CYS A 57 -7.22 -12.24 17.11
CA CYS A 57 -7.95 -13.21 16.30
C CYS A 57 -7.77 -14.63 16.83
N ALA A 58 -8.61 -15.55 16.36
CA ALA A 58 -8.53 -16.97 16.73
C ALA A 58 -7.13 -17.56 16.47
N LYS A 59 -6.47 -17.18 15.36
CA LYS A 59 -5.10 -17.62 15.06
C LYS A 59 -4.09 -17.17 16.13
N GLY A 60 -4.25 -15.95 16.65
CA GLY A 60 -3.40 -15.41 17.71
C GLY A 60 -3.63 -16.12 19.05
N ALA A 61 -4.90 -16.30 19.42
CA ALA A 61 -5.30 -16.98 20.66
C ALA A 61 -4.82 -18.45 20.67
N SER A 62 -4.88 -19.12 19.52
CA SER A 62 -4.42 -20.50 19.35
C SER A 62 -2.89 -20.63 19.17
N GLY A 63 -2.10 -19.58 19.42
CA GLY A 63 -0.64 -19.60 19.27
C GLY A 63 0.05 -20.70 20.10
N ILE A 64 -0.55 -21.11 21.22
CA ILE A 64 -0.11 -22.23 22.06
C ILE A 64 0.00 -23.54 21.28
N MET A 65 -0.89 -23.77 20.30
CA MET A 65 -0.89 -24.98 19.47
C MET A 65 0.36 -25.08 18.60
N LYS A 66 1.00 -23.95 18.25
CA LYS A 66 2.28 -23.94 17.53
C LYS A 66 3.44 -24.34 18.45
N GLN A 67 3.42 -23.87 19.70
CA GLN A 67 4.50 -24.10 20.67
C GLN A 67 4.60 -25.58 21.08
N TYR A 68 3.45 -26.24 21.23
CA TYR A 68 3.34 -27.65 21.62
C TYR A 68 2.97 -28.58 20.48
N SER A 69 3.04 -28.10 19.23
CA SER A 69 2.76 -28.96 18.07
C SER A 69 3.70 -30.16 18.06
N PRO A 70 3.19 -31.39 17.85
CA PRO A 70 4.05 -32.57 17.66
C PRO A 70 4.92 -32.44 16.40
N ALA A 71 4.55 -31.58 15.45
CA ALA A 71 5.33 -31.29 14.25
C ALA A 71 6.40 -30.20 14.46
N ARG A 72 6.59 -29.69 15.69
CA ARG A 72 7.57 -28.65 15.96
C ARG A 72 8.99 -29.19 15.82
N LEU A 73 9.79 -28.54 14.98
CA LEU A 73 11.22 -28.81 14.89
C LEU A 73 11.94 -28.33 16.16
N THR A 74 12.63 -29.26 16.84
CA THR A 74 13.36 -29.00 18.09
C THR A 74 14.87 -29.03 17.93
N ARG A 75 15.36 -29.53 16.78
CA ARG A 75 16.78 -29.68 16.45
C ARG A 75 16.97 -29.58 14.93
N PRO A 76 18.18 -29.24 14.45
CA PRO A 76 18.49 -29.31 13.03
C PRO A 76 18.34 -30.74 12.48
N LEU A 77 17.91 -30.84 11.22
CA LEU A 77 17.69 -32.10 10.52
C LEU A 77 18.46 -32.10 9.20
N LEU A 78 19.18 -33.18 8.92
CA LEU A 78 19.88 -33.41 7.66
C LEU A 78 19.18 -34.51 6.87
N ARG A 79 18.92 -34.28 5.58
CA ARG A 79 18.36 -35.31 4.71
C ARG A 79 19.37 -36.45 4.60
N ARG A 80 18.92 -37.69 4.80
CA ARG A 80 19.80 -38.86 4.70
C ARG A 80 20.42 -38.97 3.31
N LYS A 81 21.65 -39.46 3.25
CA LYS A 81 22.34 -39.73 1.98
C LYS A 81 21.51 -40.74 1.17
N GLY A 82 21.24 -40.42 -0.09
CA GLY A 82 20.44 -41.28 -0.98
C GLY A 82 18.92 -41.08 -0.89
N ALA A 83 18.40 -40.33 0.09
CA ALA A 83 16.97 -40.03 0.16
C ALA A 83 16.57 -38.94 -0.84
N GLU A 84 15.41 -39.05 -1.48
CA GLU A 84 14.90 -38.04 -2.41
C GLU A 84 14.31 -36.81 -1.68
N ARG A 85 14.26 -35.65 -2.37
CA ARG A 85 13.55 -34.47 -1.83
C ARG A 85 12.05 -34.78 -1.74
N GLY A 86 11.45 -34.52 -0.57
CA GLY A 86 10.03 -34.80 -0.31
C GLY A 86 9.75 -36.16 0.34
N ALA A 87 10.75 -37.05 0.46
CA ALA A 87 10.59 -38.37 1.08
C ALA A 87 10.48 -38.35 2.61
N ALA A 88 10.61 -37.17 3.24
CA ALA A 88 10.61 -36.97 4.69
C ALA A 88 11.66 -37.80 5.48
N ASP A 89 12.73 -38.26 4.81
CA ASP A 89 13.79 -39.05 5.44
C ASP A 89 14.97 -38.17 5.89
N PHE A 90 15.02 -37.93 7.19
CA PHE A 90 15.98 -37.05 7.84
C PHE A 90 16.61 -37.71 9.06
N GLU A 91 17.83 -37.28 9.37
CA GLU A 91 18.51 -37.57 10.63
C GLU A 91 18.78 -36.30 11.43
N PRO A 92 18.62 -36.34 12.76
CA PRO A 92 19.10 -35.29 13.66
C PRO A 92 20.59 -35.00 13.51
N ILE A 93 20.95 -33.72 13.48
CA ILE A 93 22.35 -33.27 13.61
C ILE A 93 22.49 -32.18 14.68
N SER A 94 23.72 -31.93 15.14
CA SER A 94 24.01 -30.80 16.04
C SER A 94 23.95 -29.46 15.29
N TRP A 95 23.84 -28.37 16.05
CA TRP A 95 23.95 -27.03 15.49
C TRP A 95 25.32 -26.76 14.89
N ASP A 96 26.40 -27.19 15.55
CA ASP A 96 27.77 -27.04 15.04
C ASP A 96 27.90 -27.70 13.66
N ARG A 97 27.40 -28.94 13.52
CA ARG A 97 27.43 -29.64 12.24
C ARG A 97 26.59 -28.96 11.17
N ALA A 98 25.44 -28.38 11.55
CA ALA A 98 24.61 -27.62 10.63
C ALA A 98 25.33 -26.35 10.13
N PHE A 99 26.00 -25.62 11.04
CA PHE A 99 26.77 -24.43 10.68
C PHE A 99 27.99 -24.75 9.83
N GLU A 100 28.75 -25.80 10.14
CA GLU A 100 29.88 -26.26 9.30
C GLU A 100 29.45 -26.49 7.84
N ILE A 101 28.34 -27.21 7.63
CA ILE A 101 27.82 -27.51 6.28
C ILE A 101 27.42 -26.21 5.56
N MET A 102 26.81 -25.27 6.27
CA MET A 102 26.38 -23.99 5.70
C MET A 102 27.58 -23.10 5.39
N GLU A 103 28.57 -23.03 6.28
CA GLU A 103 29.80 -22.25 6.10
C GLU A 103 30.59 -22.75 4.90
N GLU A 104 30.84 -24.06 4.79
CA GLU A 104 31.56 -24.65 3.66
C GLU A 104 30.92 -24.27 2.31
N ARG A 105 29.59 -24.43 2.21
CA ARG A 105 28.85 -24.15 0.98
C ARG A 105 28.78 -22.66 0.68
N LEU A 106 28.44 -21.84 1.67
CA LEU A 106 28.24 -20.41 1.47
C LEU A 106 29.58 -19.69 1.26
N ALA A 107 30.66 -20.10 1.94
CA ALA A 107 31.99 -19.56 1.72
C ALA A 107 32.48 -19.84 0.30
N HIS A 108 32.28 -21.07 -0.22
CA HIS A 108 32.60 -21.39 -1.60
C HIS A 108 31.85 -20.50 -2.59
N LEU A 109 30.53 -20.33 -2.41
CA LEU A 109 29.73 -19.46 -3.28
C LEU A 109 30.18 -18.00 -3.19
N ARG A 110 30.45 -17.48 -1.98
CA ARG A 110 30.94 -16.13 -1.78
C ARG A 110 32.29 -15.90 -2.48
N ALA A 111 33.19 -16.87 -2.39
CA ALA A 111 34.54 -16.77 -2.93
C ALA A 111 34.62 -16.97 -4.45
N THR A 112 33.61 -17.57 -5.07
CA THR A 112 33.61 -17.89 -6.51
C THR A 112 32.60 -17.09 -7.30
N ASP A 113 31.31 -17.21 -6.98
CA ASP A 113 30.23 -16.49 -7.65
C ASP A 113 29.02 -16.32 -6.71
N PRO A 114 28.95 -15.20 -5.96
CA PRO A 114 27.89 -14.99 -4.99
C PRO A 114 26.50 -14.87 -5.63
N LYS A 115 26.41 -14.66 -6.96
CA LYS A 115 25.15 -14.66 -7.71
C LYS A 115 24.45 -16.02 -7.67
N LYS A 116 25.18 -17.12 -7.46
CA LYS A 116 24.59 -18.47 -7.39
C LYS A 116 23.81 -18.73 -6.10
N PHE A 117 23.90 -17.84 -5.11
CA PHE A 117 23.12 -17.93 -3.88
C PHE A 117 21.86 -17.07 -3.97
N ALA A 118 20.69 -17.65 -3.71
CA ALA A 118 19.43 -16.93 -3.66
C ALA A 118 18.76 -17.07 -2.29
N ILE A 119 18.25 -15.97 -1.74
CA ILE A 119 17.60 -15.91 -0.44
C ILE A 119 16.14 -15.52 -0.62
N PHE A 120 15.25 -16.47 -0.37
CA PHE A 120 13.81 -16.24 -0.40
C PHE A 120 13.25 -16.19 1.02
N THR A 121 12.63 -15.06 1.36
CA THR A 121 11.99 -14.87 2.66
C THR A 121 10.47 -14.85 2.51
N GLY A 122 9.78 -15.44 3.48
CA GLY A 122 8.33 -15.38 3.57
C GLY A 122 7.83 -13.98 3.97
N ARG A 123 6.65 -13.92 4.58
CA ARG A 123 6.15 -12.71 5.24
C ARG A 123 6.82 -12.55 6.61
N ASP A 124 8.06 -12.09 6.61
CA ASP A 124 8.72 -11.60 7.83
C ASP A 124 8.99 -10.09 7.72
N GLN A 125 8.83 -9.38 8.83
CA GLN A 125 9.14 -7.94 8.94
C GLN A 125 10.63 -7.71 9.27
N MET A 126 11.43 -8.78 9.34
CA MET A 126 12.88 -8.71 9.55
C MET A 126 13.68 -8.51 8.25
N GLN A 127 13.06 -7.96 7.20
CA GLN A 127 13.70 -7.75 5.89
C GLN A 127 14.97 -6.91 5.98
N ALA A 128 15.08 -6.04 6.99
CA ALA A 128 16.30 -5.28 7.26
C ALA A 128 17.50 -6.21 7.54
N LEU A 129 17.30 -7.28 8.33
CA LEU A 129 18.37 -8.21 8.68
C LEU A 129 18.71 -9.12 7.51
N THR A 130 17.71 -9.68 6.82
CA THR A 130 17.94 -10.60 5.70
C THR A 130 18.49 -9.87 4.47
N GLY A 131 18.04 -8.63 4.23
CA GLY A 131 18.59 -7.75 3.21
C GLY A 131 20.02 -7.30 3.54
N LEU A 132 20.31 -6.99 4.82
CA LEU A 132 21.68 -6.73 5.27
C LEU A 132 22.58 -7.95 5.05
N PHE A 133 22.12 -9.15 5.41
CA PHE A 133 22.86 -10.37 5.18
C PHE A 133 23.14 -10.60 3.70
N ALA A 134 22.13 -10.47 2.82
CA ALA A 134 22.30 -10.58 1.37
C ALA A 134 23.33 -9.56 0.83
N LYS A 135 23.22 -8.29 1.28
CA LYS A 135 24.17 -7.23 0.96
C LYS A 135 25.59 -7.59 1.40
N GLN A 136 25.78 -7.98 2.66
CA GLN A 136 27.09 -8.34 3.19
C GLN A 136 27.67 -9.57 2.48
N PHE A 137 26.83 -10.56 2.16
CA PHE A 137 27.21 -11.75 1.41
C PHE A 137 27.63 -11.44 -0.03
N GLY A 138 27.10 -10.37 -0.63
CA GLY A 138 27.37 -10.00 -2.02
C GLY A 138 26.40 -10.63 -3.02
N THR A 139 25.27 -11.20 -2.56
CA THR A 139 24.28 -11.76 -3.49
C THR A 139 23.23 -10.71 -3.88
N PRO A 140 23.00 -10.48 -5.19
CA PRO A 140 21.89 -9.64 -5.65
C PRO A 140 20.54 -10.36 -5.56
N ASN A 141 20.53 -11.68 -5.38
CA ASN A 141 19.34 -12.53 -5.47
C ASN A 141 18.65 -12.64 -4.10
N TYR A 142 17.98 -11.57 -3.71
CA TYR A 142 17.11 -11.53 -2.55
C TYR A 142 15.66 -11.38 -3.03
N ALA A 143 14.75 -12.12 -2.43
CA ALA A 143 13.33 -11.94 -2.73
C ALA A 143 12.49 -12.17 -1.48
N ALA A 144 11.42 -11.40 -1.37
CA ALA A 144 10.39 -11.58 -0.36
C ALA A 144 9.07 -12.01 -1.00
N HIS A 145 8.13 -12.45 -0.18
CA HIS A 145 6.78 -12.87 -0.60
C HIS A 145 5.96 -11.81 -1.40
N GLY A 146 6.42 -10.55 -1.50
CA GLY A 146 5.66 -9.43 -2.07
C GLY A 146 5.22 -9.65 -3.52
N GLY A 147 6.07 -10.27 -4.35
CA GLY A 147 5.78 -10.57 -5.76
C GLY A 147 4.53 -11.44 -5.97
N PHE A 148 4.17 -12.26 -4.97
CA PHE A 148 2.97 -13.11 -5.00
C PHE A 148 1.74 -12.48 -4.33
N CYS A 149 1.88 -11.30 -3.72
CA CYS A 149 0.90 -10.78 -2.77
C CYS A 149 0.43 -9.35 -3.08
N SER A 150 1.29 -8.35 -2.86
CA SER A 150 0.90 -6.94 -2.73
C SER A 150 1.70 -5.99 -3.63
N VAL A 151 2.63 -6.50 -4.44
CA VAL A 151 3.49 -5.63 -5.28
C VAL A 151 2.66 -4.77 -6.23
N ASN A 152 1.55 -5.26 -6.80
CA ASN A 152 0.68 -4.43 -7.62
C ASN A 152 0.01 -3.28 -6.83
N MET A 153 -0.41 -3.51 -5.58
CA MET A 153 -0.89 -2.42 -4.68
C MET A 153 0.20 -1.38 -4.46
N ALA A 154 1.42 -1.85 -4.12
CA ALA A 154 2.53 -0.97 -3.78
C ALA A 154 3.00 -0.19 -5.01
N ALA A 155 3.32 -0.87 -6.10
CA ALA A 155 3.84 -0.27 -7.32
C ALA A 155 2.83 0.70 -7.97
N GLY A 156 1.56 0.32 -8.09
CA GLY A 156 0.54 1.21 -8.68
C GLY A 156 0.41 2.55 -7.95
N MET A 157 0.51 2.53 -6.62
CA MET A 157 0.43 3.74 -5.80
C MET A 157 1.76 4.50 -5.76
N ILE A 158 2.91 3.80 -5.66
CA ILE A 158 4.23 4.45 -5.68
C ILE A 158 4.43 5.22 -6.98
N TYR A 159 4.03 4.64 -8.12
CA TYR A 159 4.14 5.29 -9.43
C TYR A 159 3.18 6.47 -9.60
N SER A 160 2.09 6.53 -8.83
CA SER A 160 1.05 7.55 -9.02
C SER A 160 1.10 8.66 -7.99
N ILE A 161 1.48 8.36 -6.74
CA ILE A 161 1.44 9.29 -5.60
C ILE A 161 2.72 9.26 -4.74
N GLY A 162 3.76 8.52 -5.14
CA GLY A 162 5.05 8.45 -4.42
C GLY A 162 5.06 7.60 -3.14
N GLY A 163 3.92 7.00 -2.77
CA GLY A 163 3.74 6.22 -1.54
C GLY A 163 2.98 4.90 -1.76
N SER A 164 3.13 3.95 -0.82
CA SER A 164 2.40 2.67 -0.83
C SER A 164 1.10 2.77 0.00
N PHE A 165 0.05 2.04 -0.43
CA PHE A 165 -1.29 2.16 0.15
C PHE A 165 -1.52 1.31 1.41
N TRP A 166 -1.34 -0.01 1.33
CA TRP A 166 -1.82 -0.93 2.38
C TRP A 166 -0.84 -1.15 3.54
N GLU A 167 0.46 -1.21 3.27
CA GLU A 167 1.46 -1.45 4.33
C GLU A 167 1.77 -0.19 5.12
N PHE A 168 1.54 0.95 4.48
CA PHE A 168 2.09 2.25 4.86
C PHE A 168 1.03 3.33 4.66
N GLY A 169 -0.23 2.98 4.89
CA GLY A 169 -1.33 3.92 4.84
C GLY A 169 -2.66 3.29 5.21
N GLY A 170 -3.69 4.11 5.33
CA GLY A 170 -5.02 3.63 5.64
C GLY A 170 -6.07 4.74 5.70
N PRO A 171 -7.35 4.36 5.82
CA PRO A 171 -8.45 5.32 5.89
C PRO A 171 -8.45 6.07 7.23
N ASP A 172 -8.61 7.40 7.20
CA ASP A 172 -8.87 8.22 8.40
C ASP A 172 -10.34 8.12 8.82
N LEU A 173 -10.73 6.94 9.31
CA LEU A 173 -12.12 6.66 9.72
C LEU A 173 -12.58 7.48 10.92
N ASP A 174 -11.68 8.17 11.63
CA ASP A 174 -12.05 9.08 12.71
C ASP A 174 -12.69 10.37 12.22
N ARG A 175 -12.42 10.74 10.95
CA ARG A 175 -12.94 11.96 10.33
C ARG A 175 -13.78 11.70 9.09
N ALA A 176 -13.57 10.58 8.41
CA ALA A 176 -14.32 10.24 7.20
C ALA A 176 -15.84 10.32 7.42
N LYS A 177 -16.57 10.63 6.35
CA LYS A 177 -18.03 10.59 6.29
C LYS A 177 -18.52 9.49 5.35
N LEU A 178 -17.78 9.23 4.28
CA LEU A 178 -17.94 8.10 3.38
C LEU A 178 -16.70 7.21 3.43
N PHE A 179 -16.90 5.91 3.61
CA PHE A 179 -15.86 4.92 3.56
C PHE A 179 -16.15 3.90 2.46
N VAL A 180 -15.21 3.71 1.54
CA VAL A 180 -15.32 2.80 0.41
C VAL A 180 -14.25 1.71 0.56
N MET A 181 -14.69 0.47 0.80
CA MET A 181 -13.80 -0.69 0.89
C MET A 181 -13.95 -1.58 -0.35
N ILE A 182 -12.86 -1.84 -1.06
CA ILE A 182 -12.89 -2.52 -2.37
C ILE A 182 -11.93 -3.71 -2.35
N GLY A 183 -12.39 -4.88 -2.80
CA GLY A 183 -11.55 -6.08 -2.96
C GLY A 183 -10.74 -6.47 -1.72
N THR A 184 -11.26 -6.20 -0.52
CA THR A 184 -10.62 -6.59 0.73
C THR A 184 -11.25 -7.90 1.21
N ALA A 185 -10.43 -8.95 1.30
CA ALA A 185 -10.89 -10.23 1.81
C ALA A 185 -11.18 -10.14 3.31
N GLU A 186 -12.37 -10.60 3.69
CA GLU A 186 -12.91 -10.80 5.06
C GLU A 186 -12.02 -10.28 6.20
N ASP A 187 -11.19 -11.14 6.80
CA ASP A 187 -10.37 -10.83 7.97
C ASP A 187 -8.90 -10.55 7.62
N HIS A 188 -8.64 -10.15 6.36
CA HIS A 188 -7.28 -9.90 5.88
C HIS A 188 -6.64 -8.68 6.55
N HIS A 189 -7.44 -7.66 6.88
CA HIS A 189 -6.94 -6.52 7.64
C HIS A 189 -6.99 -6.80 9.15
N SER A 190 -6.12 -6.12 9.88
CA SER A 190 -6.02 -6.21 11.33
C SER A 190 -7.37 -5.94 12.03
N ASN A 191 -7.64 -6.68 13.10
CA ASN A 191 -8.83 -6.49 13.95
C ASN A 191 -9.11 -5.04 14.40
N PRO A 192 -8.10 -4.17 14.64
CA PRO A 192 -8.32 -2.74 14.86
C PRO A 192 -9.23 -2.05 13.83
N LEU A 193 -9.22 -2.47 12.56
CA LEU A 193 -10.11 -1.90 11.55
C LEU A 193 -11.59 -2.19 11.85
N LYS A 194 -11.92 -3.36 12.43
CA LYS A 194 -13.29 -3.67 12.87
C LYS A 194 -13.78 -2.68 13.93
N ILE A 195 -12.91 -2.32 14.88
CA ILE A 195 -13.21 -1.30 15.90
C ILE A 195 -13.39 0.07 15.24
N ALA A 196 -12.51 0.43 14.32
CA ALA A 196 -12.56 1.71 13.61
C ALA A 196 -13.86 1.85 12.78
N ILE A 197 -14.24 0.81 12.04
CA ILE A 197 -15.51 0.75 11.28
C ILE A 197 -16.70 0.85 12.24
N SER A 198 -16.68 0.12 13.36
CA SER A 198 -17.76 0.19 14.36
C SER A 198 -17.94 1.61 14.91
N LYS A 199 -16.85 2.29 15.27
CA LYS A 199 -16.88 3.69 15.73
C LYS A 199 -17.37 4.64 14.63
N PHE A 200 -16.85 4.48 13.42
CA PHE A 200 -17.24 5.26 12.24
C PHE A 200 -18.75 5.17 11.99
N LYS A 201 -19.31 3.96 11.91
CA LYS A 201 -20.75 3.74 11.72
C LYS A 201 -21.59 4.30 12.86
N ARG A 202 -21.16 4.13 14.13
CA ARG A 202 -21.88 4.70 15.30
C ARG A 202 -21.91 6.24 15.31
N ARG A 203 -20.97 6.90 14.62
CA ARG A 203 -20.97 8.35 14.43
C ARG A 203 -21.78 8.79 13.19
N GLY A 204 -22.48 7.87 12.52
CA GLY A 204 -23.27 8.15 11.33
C GLY A 204 -22.49 8.08 10.01
N GLY A 205 -21.26 7.56 10.02
CA GLY A 205 -20.47 7.35 8.81
C GLY A 205 -21.09 6.30 7.90
N ARG A 206 -21.05 6.55 6.58
CA ARG A 206 -21.60 5.67 5.54
C ARG A 206 -20.53 4.73 4.98
N PHE A 207 -20.77 3.43 5.05
CA PHE A 207 -19.84 2.39 4.63
C PHE A 207 -20.34 1.63 3.40
N ILE A 208 -19.62 1.77 2.27
CA ILE A 208 -19.85 1.03 1.03
C ILE A 208 -18.75 -0.04 0.88
N SER A 209 -19.15 -1.27 0.57
CA SER A 209 -18.24 -2.36 0.24
C SER A 209 -18.46 -2.87 -1.18
N ILE A 210 -17.42 -2.86 -2.01
CA ILE A 210 -17.44 -3.35 -3.38
C ILE A 210 -16.62 -4.64 -3.44
N ASN A 211 -17.28 -5.77 -3.61
CA ASN A 211 -16.66 -7.09 -3.43
C ASN A 211 -17.50 -8.18 -4.10
N PRO A 212 -16.92 -9.22 -4.72
CA PRO A 212 -17.71 -10.32 -5.30
C PRO A 212 -18.51 -11.12 -4.27
N VAL A 213 -18.12 -11.09 -2.99
CA VAL A 213 -18.78 -11.83 -1.90
C VAL A 213 -19.21 -10.91 -0.76
N ARG A 214 -20.34 -11.23 -0.13
CA ARG A 214 -20.92 -10.49 1.00
C ARG A 214 -20.59 -11.12 2.35
N THR A 215 -19.30 -11.30 2.64
CA THR A 215 -18.82 -11.88 3.91
C THR A 215 -17.84 -10.93 4.62
N GLY A 216 -17.55 -11.19 5.90
CA GLY A 216 -16.62 -10.37 6.70
C GLY A 216 -17.03 -8.89 6.77
N TYR A 217 -16.15 -7.97 6.35
CA TYR A 217 -16.46 -6.54 6.32
C TYR A 217 -17.67 -6.19 5.44
N SER A 218 -17.87 -6.88 4.31
CA SER A 218 -18.99 -6.62 3.40
C SER A 218 -20.35 -6.91 4.04
N ALA A 219 -20.41 -7.79 5.04
CA ALA A 219 -21.65 -8.17 5.72
C ALA A 219 -22.19 -7.04 6.63
N ILE A 220 -21.31 -6.14 7.09
CA ILE A 220 -21.67 -4.99 7.96
C ILE A 220 -21.67 -3.65 7.22
N ALA A 221 -21.47 -3.66 5.90
CA ALA A 221 -21.57 -2.47 5.06
C ALA A 221 -23.01 -1.96 5.02
N ASP A 222 -23.18 -0.64 4.92
CA ASP A 222 -24.50 -0.03 4.66
C ASP A 222 -24.97 -0.39 3.25
N GLU A 223 -24.03 -0.50 2.32
CA GLU A 223 -24.25 -1.00 0.97
C GLU A 223 -23.16 -2.00 0.57
N TRP A 224 -23.58 -3.16 0.05
CA TRP A 224 -22.69 -4.09 -0.63
C TRP A 224 -22.99 -4.06 -2.13
N VAL A 225 -21.95 -3.77 -2.92
CA VAL A 225 -22.00 -3.75 -4.38
C VAL A 225 -21.26 -4.97 -4.91
N PRO A 226 -21.98 -5.97 -5.47
CA PRO A 226 -21.33 -7.12 -6.10
C PRO A 226 -20.63 -6.69 -7.38
N ILE A 227 -19.44 -7.23 -7.62
CA ILE A 227 -18.65 -6.97 -8.83
C ILE A 227 -18.12 -8.29 -9.40
N ARG A 228 -18.03 -8.39 -10.73
CA ARG A 228 -17.34 -9.50 -11.40
C ARG A 228 -15.84 -9.45 -11.04
N PRO A 229 -15.22 -10.53 -10.53
CA PRO A 229 -13.81 -10.51 -10.12
C PRO A 229 -12.86 -10.01 -11.22
N GLY A 230 -11.94 -9.11 -10.87
CA GLY A 230 -10.92 -8.57 -11.78
C GLY A 230 -11.38 -7.45 -12.71
N THR A 231 -12.57 -6.89 -12.49
CA THR A 231 -13.17 -5.85 -13.34
C THR A 231 -13.20 -4.46 -12.68
N ASP A 232 -12.61 -4.30 -11.48
CA ASP A 232 -12.61 -3.06 -10.71
C ASP A 232 -12.01 -1.88 -11.47
N GLY A 233 -11.02 -2.12 -12.35
CA GLY A 233 -10.45 -1.08 -13.21
C GLY A 233 -11.50 -0.42 -14.12
N ALA A 234 -12.44 -1.19 -14.68
CA ALA A 234 -13.52 -0.65 -15.50
C ALA A 234 -14.49 0.20 -14.67
N LEU A 235 -14.81 -0.24 -13.44
CA LEU A 235 -15.60 0.54 -12.50
C LEU A 235 -14.95 1.90 -12.21
N PHE A 236 -13.66 1.93 -11.89
CA PHE A 236 -12.96 3.18 -11.57
C PHE A 236 -12.92 4.14 -12.76
N LEU A 237 -12.67 3.63 -13.96
CA LEU A 237 -12.69 4.43 -15.18
C LEU A 237 -14.07 5.06 -15.44
N ALA A 238 -15.16 4.32 -15.20
CA ALA A 238 -16.51 4.88 -15.33
C ALA A 238 -16.90 5.85 -14.23
N ILE A 239 -16.42 5.65 -13.00
CA ILE A 239 -16.58 6.65 -11.93
C ILE A 239 -15.82 7.93 -12.29
N ILE A 240 -14.58 7.81 -12.79
CA ILE A 240 -13.77 8.95 -13.25
C ILE A 240 -14.47 9.70 -14.38
N HIS A 241 -15.00 8.98 -15.38
CA HIS A 241 -15.82 9.55 -16.46
C HIS A 241 -16.96 10.43 -15.90
N GLU A 242 -17.75 9.88 -14.98
CA GLU A 242 -18.89 10.57 -14.39
C GLU A 242 -18.48 11.78 -13.54
N LEU A 243 -17.39 11.68 -12.76
CA LEU A 243 -16.87 12.81 -11.98
C LEU A 243 -16.44 13.97 -12.87
N ILE A 244 -15.77 13.69 -14.01
CA ILE A 244 -15.39 14.73 -14.98
C ILE A 244 -16.62 15.35 -15.60
N LYS A 245 -17.56 14.53 -16.09
CA LYS A 245 -18.79 14.97 -16.75
C LYS A 245 -19.65 15.87 -15.86
N GLN A 246 -19.70 15.58 -14.57
CA GLN A 246 -20.48 16.35 -13.58
C GLN A 246 -19.70 17.53 -12.99
N GLY A 247 -18.40 17.68 -13.29
CA GLY A 247 -17.55 18.71 -12.68
C GLY A 247 -17.29 18.48 -11.18
N LEU A 248 -17.39 17.23 -10.70
CA LEU A 248 -17.28 16.86 -9.28
C LEU A 248 -15.84 16.42 -8.91
N TYR A 249 -14.84 17.16 -9.38
CA TYR A 249 -13.43 16.94 -9.04
C TYR A 249 -12.85 18.12 -8.27
N ASP A 250 -11.88 17.86 -7.39
CA ASP A 250 -11.21 18.88 -6.59
C ASP A 250 -10.14 19.60 -7.41
N ARG A 251 -10.54 20.71 -8.06
CA ARG A 251 -9.63 21.51 -8.87
C ARG A 251 -8.42 22.03 -8.10
N GLU A 252 -8.63 22.47 -6.86
CA GLU A 252 -7.55 23.03 -6.03
C GLU A 252 -6.49 21.96 -5.79
N PHE A 253 -6.91 20.74 -5.42
CA PHE A 253 -6.01 19.62 -5.25
C PHE A 253 -5.28 19.26 -6.55
N LEU A 254 -6.01 19.17 -7.67
CA LEU A 254 -5.45 18.82 -8.97
C LEU A 254 -4.39 19.83 -9.43
N VAL A 255 -4.62 21.13 -9.27
CA VAL A 255 -3.64 22.16 -9.64
C VAL A 255 -2.43 22.15 -8.70
N ASN A 256 -2.65 21.94 -7.40
CA ASN A 256 -1.59 22.14 -6.39
C ASN A 256 -0.70 20.92 -6.15
N TYR A 257 -1.20 19.71 -6.34
CA TYR A 257 -0.52 18.49 -5.91
C TYR A 257 -0.41 17.43 -7.00
N THR A 258 -0.68 17.80 -8.25
CA THR A 258 -0.63 16.87 -9.39
C THR A 258 -0.07 17.55 -10.64
N ASN A 259 0.15 16.74 -11.68
CA ASN A 259 0.54 17.18 -13.01
C ASN A 259 -0.66 17.50 -13.93
N ALA A 260 -1.89 17.53 -13.41
CA ALA A 260 -3.13 17.67 -14.19
C ALA A 260 -3.14 18.88 -15.15
N ALA A 261 -2.54 20.01 -14.73
CA ALA A 261 -2.49 21.24 -15.51
C ALA A 261 -1.25 21.36 -16.43
N GLU A 262 -0.30 20.43 -16.32
CA GLU A 262 0.95 20.47 -17.09
C GLU A 262 0.68 20.16 -18.58
N LEU A 263 1.38 20.85 -19.47
CA LEU A 263 1.22 20.72 -20.92
C LEU A 263 2.03 19.56 -21.50
N ILE A 264 1.42 18.80 -22.39
CA ILE A 264 1.98 17.63 -23.09
C ILE A 264 2.20 17.98 -24.57
N ASP A 265 3.35 17.58 -25.11
CA ASP A 265 3.67 17.70 -26.53
C ASP A 265 2.84 16.69 -27.35
N LEU A 266 2.06 17.20 -28.31
CA LEU A 266 1.28 16.38 -29.25
C LEU A 266 1.74 16.52 -30.69
N ASP A 267 2.92 17.09 -30.93
CA ASP A 267 3.54 17.06 -32.24
C ASP A 267 4.08 15.66 -32.52
N GLU A 268 3.42 14.89 -33.38
CA GLU A 268 3.83 13.53 -33.74
C GLU A 268 5.22 13.47 -34.39
N SER A 269 5.73 14.59 -34.89
CA SER A 269 7.10 14.69 -35.44
C SER A 269 8.17 14.98 -34.37
N SER A 270 7.77 15.32 -33.14
CA SER A 270 8.67 15.60 -32.02
C SER A 270 9.21 14.32 -31.40
N ASP A 271 10.52 14.27 -31.14
CA ASP A 271 11.14 13.22 -30.32
C ASP A 271 10.56 13.17 -28.88
N ASN A 272 9.86 14.23 -28.46
CA ASN A 272 9.22 14.35 -27.16
C ASN A 272 7.69 14.14 -27.22
N TYR A 273 7.14 13.61 -28.31
CA TYR A 273 5.72 13.31 -28.40
C TYR A 273 5.21 12.52 -27.18
N GLY A 274 4.14 13.00 -26.55
CA GLY A 274 3.56 12.40 -25.34
C GLY A 274 4.30 12.74 -24.03
N MET A 275 5.34 13.58 -24.07
CA MET A 275 6.09 14.04 -22.90
C MET A 275 5.67 15.47 -22.50
N PHE A 276 5.98 15.87 -21.26
CA PHE A 276 5.75 17.24 -20.81
C PHE A 276 6.57 18.24 -21.62
N ILE A 277 5.96 19.38 -21.98
CA ILE A 277 6.70 20.54 -22.49
C ILE A 277 7.56 21.09 -21.36
N ARG A 278 8.87 21.19 -21.60
CA ARG A 278 9.84 21.67 -20.62
C ARG A 278 10.36 23.06 -20.96
N THR A 279 10.71 23.79 -19.91
CA THR A 279 11.31 25.13 -19.97
C THR A 279 12.84 25.02 -19.92
N SER A 280 13.53 26.14 -20.13
CA SER A 280 14.99 26.22 -19.98
C SER A 280 15.46 26.23 -18.53
N ARG A 281 14.54 26.16 -17.56
CA ARG A 281 14.89 26.14 -16.13
C ARG A 281 15.80 24.95 -15.82
N PRO A 282 16.98 25.17 -15.20
CA PRO A 282 17.89 24.10 -14.84
C PRO A 282 17.22 23.07 -13.93
N VAL A 283 17.57 21.80 -14.14
CA VAL A 283 17.16 20.71 -13.25
C VAL A 283 18.08 20.71 -12.04
N GLU A 284 17.51 20.83 -10.85
CA GLU A 284 18.25 20.69 -9.60
C GLU A 284 18.80 19.26 -9.43
N GLU A 285 20.04 19.14 -9.00
CA GLU A 285 20.68 17.85 -8.79
C GLU A 285 19.91 17.03 -7.73
N GLY A 286 19.53 15.80 -8.08
CA GLY A 286 18.76 14.93 -7.19
C GLY A 286 17.25 15.23 -7.12
N CYS A 287 16.75 16.22 -7.86
CA CYS A 287 15.32 16.49 -7.94
C CYS A 287 14.62 15.44 -8.81
N PHE A 288 13.73 14.64 -8.20
CA PHE A 288 13.01 13.56 -8.88
C PHE A 288 11.87 14.04 -9.79
N ASP A 289 11.30 15.21 -9.51
CA ASP A 289 10.27 15.86 -10.34
C ASP A 289 10.58 17.35 -10.53
N PRO A 290 11.40 17.71 -11.52
CA PRO A 290 11.79 19.09 -11.74
C PRO A 290 10.61 19.94 -12.19
N GLN A 291 10.50 21.14 -11.59
CA GLN A 291 9.45 22.13 -11.86
C GLN A 291 9.80 22.99 -13.09
N ASN A 292 10.34 22.37 -14.14
CA ASN A 292 10.73 23.01 -15.40
C ASN A 292 9.74 22.67 -16.52
N LYS A 293 8.45 22.80 -16.23
CA LYS A 293 7.35 22.46 -17.15
C LYS A 293 6.47 23.70 -17.37
N LEU A 294 5.49 23.60 -18.26
CA LEU A 294 4.56 24.70 -18.55
C LEU A 294 3.12 24.39 -18.13
N TRP A 295 2.43 25.47 -17.75
CA TRP A 295 0.97 25.57 -17.68
C TRP A 295 0.46 26.50 -18.77
N TRP A 296 -0.81 26.35 -19.14
CA TRP A 296 -1.53 27.41 -19.86
C TRP A 296 -2.33 28.26 -18.85
N ASP A 297 -1.94 29.50 -18.65
CA ASP A 297 -2.53 30.38 -17.64
C ASP A 297 -3.86 30.99 -18.12
N ARG A 298 -4.88 30.96 -17.27
CA ARG A 298 -6.23 31.50 -17.54
C ARG A 298 -6.25 33.01 -17.57
N ILE A 299 -5.37 33.67 -16.83
CA ILE A 299 -5.38 35.13 -16.66
C ILE A 299 -4.71 35.79 -17.85
N SER A 300 -3.48 35.36 -18.16
CA SER A 300 -2.70 35.90 -19.27
C SER A 300 -2.95 35.22 -20.61
N ASN A 301 -3.66 34.09 -20.63
CA ASN A 301 -3.99 33.28 -21.80
C ASN A 301 -2.78 32.94 -22.68
N ARG A 302 -1.68 32.53 -22.03
CA ARG A 302 -0.42 32.15 -22.66
C ARG A 302 0.26 31.07 -21.82
N PRO A 303 1.26 30.35 -22.38
CA PRO A 303 2.07 29.45 -21.58
C PRO A 303 2.87 30.22 -20.53
N VAL A 304 2.96 29.66 -19.33
CA VAL A 304 3.78 30.15 -18.22
C VAL A 304 4.47 28.97 -17.54
N ASP A 305 5.61 29.23 -16.89
CA ASP A 305 6.27 28.22 -16.07
C ASP A 305 5.32 27.75 -14.96
N VAL A 306 5.34 26.44 -14.69
CA VAL A 306 4.60 25.90 -13.54
C VAL A 306 4.99 26.64 -12.27
N ARG A 307 4.01 26.90 -11.41
CA ARG A 307 4.18 27.61 -10.13
C ARG A 307 4.60 29.09 -10.28
N THR A 308 4.42 29.70 -11.45
CA THR A 308 4.48 31.17 -11.57
C THR A 308 3.51 31.81 -10.59
N GLU A 309 4.01 32.74 -9.77
CA GLU A 309 3.20 33.44 -8.77
C GLU A 309 2.03 34.16 -9.45
N GLY A 310 0.82 33.99 -8.89
CA GLY A 310 -0.40 34.60 -9.41
C GLY A 310 -0.99 33.92 -10.66
N ALA A 311 -0.36 32.88 -11.22
CA ALA A 311 -0.93 32.13 -12.33
C ALA A 311 -2.11 31.23 -11.89
N ASP A 312 -3.11 31.08 -12.75
CA ASP A 312 -4.25 30.18 -12.56
C ASP A 312 -4.39 29.26 -13.79
N PRO A 313 -3.90 28.03 -13.76
CA PRO A 313 -3.78 27.23 -14.97
C PRO A 313 -5.10 26.58 -15.38
N PHE A 314 -5.34 26.43 -16.69
CA PHE A 314 -6.43 25.59 -17.18
C PHE A 314 -6.18 24.12 -16.86
N LEU A 315 -7.24 23.40 -16.47
CA LEU A 315 -7.22 21.93 -16.40
C LEU A 315 -7.68 21.29 -17.72
N LEU A 316 -8.56 21.95 -18.45
CA LEU A 316 -9.10 21.45 -19.73
C LEU A 316 -8.72 22.44 -20.81
N GLY A 317 -8.21 21.92 -21.93
CA GLY A 317 -7.87 22.75 -23.08
C GLY A 317 -6.85 22.11 -24.01
N GLU A 318 -6.91 22.57 -25.25
CA GLU A 318 -5.96 22.29 -26.32
C GLU A 318 -5.46 23.64 -26.83
N TYR A 319 -4.15 23.75 -27.02
CA TYR A 319 -3.49 25.01 -27.35
C TYR A 319 -2.36 24.77 -28.35
N ALA A 320 -1.70 25.87 -28.75
CA ALA A 320 -0.49 25.81 -29.54
C ALA A 320 0.59 26.73 -28.96
N ILE A 321 1.83 26.24 -28.90
CA ILE A 321 3.02 27.03 -28.54
C ILE A 321 3.89 27.11 -29.79
N ASP A 322 4.01 28.29 -30.39
CA ASP A 322 4.78 28.51 -31.63
C ASP A 322 4.42 27.52 -32.75
N GLY A 323 3.13 27.20 -32.87
CA GLY A 323 2.61 26.23 -33.85
C GLY A 323 2.64 24.76 -33.41
N ARG A 324 3.30 24.43 -32.29
CA ARG A 324 3.31 23.08 -31.71
C ARG A 324 2.01 22.80 -30.96
N PRO A 325 1.23 21.76 -31.31
CA PRO A 325 0.01 21.39 -30.60
C PRO A 325 0.32 20.83 -29.20
N VAL A 326 -0.43 21.30 -28.20
CA VAL A 326 -0.30 20.86 -26.82
C VAL A 326 -1.66 20.69 -26.14
N LYS A 327 -1.75 19.78 -25.18
CA LYS A 327 -2.91 19.64 -24.29
C LYS A 327 -2.49 19.58 -22.83
N THR A 328 -3.37 19.97 -21.93
CA THR A 328 -3.17 19.70 -20.51
C THR A 328 -3.28 18.19 -20.25
N ALA A 329 -2.53 17.67 -19.27
CA ALA A 329 -2.61 16.26 -18.91
C ALA A 329 -4.04 15.83 -18.51
N PHE A 330 -4.81 16.71 -17.88
CA PHE A 330 -6.19 16.43 -17.49
C PHE A 330 -7.17 16.45 -18.66
N GLN A 331 -6.91 17.23 -19.73
CA GLN A 331 -7.65 17.12 -20.99
C GLN A 331 -7.44 15.73 -21.61
N LEU A 332 -6.21 15.22 -21.64
CA LEU A 332 -5.92 13.86 -22.12
C LEU A 332 -6.59 12.78 -21.27
N LEU A 333 -6.67 12.99 -19.94
CA LEU A 333 -7.43 12.08 -19.07
C LEU A 333 -8.92 12.10 -19.42
N LYS A 334 -9.52 13.28 -19.60
CA LYS A 334 -10.93 13.41 -20.02
C LYS A 334 -11.18 12.65 -21.32
N GLU A 335 -10.35 12.87 -22.33
CA GLU A 335 -10.45 12.19 -23.63
C GLU A 335 -10.29 10.68 -23.49
N ARG A 336 -9.33 10.25 -22.67
CA ARG A 336 -9.10 8.82 -22.40
C ARG A 336 -10.34 8.15 -21.82
N VAL A 337 -11.05 8.81 -20.91
CA VAL A 337 -12.20 8.21 -20.22
C VAL A 337 -13.55 8.47 -20.88
N ASP A 338 -13.58 9.18 -22.01
CA ASP A 338 -14.82 9.56 -22.68
C ASP A 338 -15.65 8.34 -23.08
N GLU A 339 -14.98 7.26 -23.51
CA GLU A 339 -15.60 5.99 -23.90
C GLU A 339 -15.98 5.08 -22.72
N TYR A 340 -15.46 5.33 -21.51
CA TYR A 340 -15.69 4.48 -20.34
C TYR A 340 -16.97 4.87 -19.61
N THR A 341 -18.11 4.78 -20.28
CA THR A 341 -19.41 5.17 -19.68
C THR A 341 -19.88 4.18 -18.61
N PRO A 342 -20.82 4.56 -17.74
CA PRO A 342 -21.50 3.64 -16.83
C PRO A 342 -22.12 2.43 -17.53
N GLU A 343 -22.70 2.59 -18.73
CA GLU A 343 -23.30 1.51 -19.52
C GLU A 343 -22.23 0.54 -20.04
N TRP A 344 -21.09 1.07 -20.49
CA TRP A 344 -19.93 0.25 -20.86
C TRP A 344 -19.43 -0.58 -19.66
N ALA A 345 -19.28 0.07 -18.51
CA ALA A 345 -18.82 -0.60 -17.30
C ALA A 345 -19.84 -1.61 -16.77
N GLU A 346 -21.14 -1.41 -16.95
CA GLU A 346 -22.18 -2.38 -16.58
C GLU A 346 -21.97 -3.72 -17.30
N GLY A 347 -21.71 -3.69 -18.61
CA GLY A 347 -21.44 -4.91 -19.39
C GLY A 347 -20.22 -5.70 -18.88
N ILE A 348 -19.20 -5.00 -18.38
CA ILE A 348 -17.95 -5.61 -17.90
C ILE A 348 -18.05 -6.04 -16.43
N THR A 349 -18.53 -5.17 -15.56
CA THR A 349 -18.51 -5.33 -14.11
C THR A 349 -19.72 -6.09 -13.57
N GLY A 350 -20.85 -6.03 -14.29
CA GLY A 350 -22.16 -6.48 -13.82
C GLY A 350 -22.82 -5.51 -12.82
N ILE A 351 -22.22 -4.35 -12.55
CA ILE A 351 -22.83 -3.31 -11.70
C ILE A 351 -23.75 -2.44 -12.58
N PRO A 352 -25.03 -2.26 -12.23
CA PRO A 352 -25.93 -1.42 -13.00
C PRO A 352 -25.39 0.00 -13.20
N ALA A 353 -25.53 0.56 -14.40
CA ALA A 353 -25.06 1.90 -14.76
C ALA A 353 -25.57 2.98 -13.80
N ASP A 354 -26.83 2.89 -13.36
CA ASP A 354 -27.43 3.78 -12.37
C ASP A 354 -26.71 3.73 -11.01
N THR A 355 -26.24 2.55 -10.61
CA THR A 355 -25.43 2.39 -9.40
C THR A 355 -24.07 3.05 -9.56
N ILE A 356 -23.41 2.88 -10.71
CA ILE A 356 -22.11 3.52 -11.00
C ILE A 356 -22.25 5.06 -10.96
N ARG A 357 -23.26 5.62 -11.62
CA ARG A 357 -23.53 7.08 -11.60
C ARG A 357 -23.79 7.58 -10.20
N ARG A 358 -24.61 6.86 -9.41
CA ARG A 358 -24.88 7.22 -8.02
C ARG A 358 -23.62 7.18 -7.17
N LEU A 359 -22.79 6.13 -7.28
CA LEU A 359 -21.53 6.02 -6.54
C LEU A 359 -20.61 7.20 -6.87
N ALA A 360 -20.46 7.54 -8.15
CA ALA A 360 -19.66 8.69 -8.58
C ALA A 360 -20.19 10.01 -8.00
N HIS A 361 -21.49 10.27 -8.16
CA HIS A 361 -22.13 11.48 -7.62
C HIS A 361 -22.00 11.56 -6.09
N GLU A 362 -22.24 10.46 -5.38
CA GLU A 362 -22.14 10.40 -3.92
C GLU A 362 -20.72 10.67 -3.42
N MET A 363 -19.70 10.07 -4.05
CA MET A 363 -18.29 10.33 -3.72
C MET A 363 -17.93 11.79 -4.01
N GLY A 364 -18.29 12.30 -5.20
CA GLY A 364 -17.98 13.66 -5.62
C GLY A 364 -18.60 14.74 -4.75
N VAL A 365 -19.91 14.63 -4.47
CA VAL A 365 -20.63 15.56 -3.58
C VAL A 365 -20.11 15.48 -2.15
N THR A 366 -19.83 14.28 -1.63
CA THR A 366 -19.27 14.13 -0.28
C THR A 366 -17.89 14.80 -0.18
N ALA A 367 -17.01 14.59 -1.17
CA ALA A 367 -15.70 15.20 -1.19
C ALA A 367 -15.75 16.74 -1.32
N ARG A 368 -16.64 17.26 -2.18
CA ARG A 368 -16.78 18.70 -2.46
C ARG A 368 -17.48 19.47 -1.36
N ASP A 369 -18.64 19.00 -0.89
CA ASP A 369 -19.57 19.79 -0.08
C ASP A 369 -19.42 19.53 1.42
N GLN A 370 -18.83 18.39 1.78
CA GLN A 370 -18.72 17.99 3.18
C GLN A 370 -17.31 18.15 3.74
N LYS A 371 -16.48 19.00 3.11
CA LYS A 371 -15.07 19.24 3.45
C LYS A 371 -14.85 19.40 4.95
N ILE A 372 -13.74 18.83 5.42
CA ILE A 372 -13.25 18.95 6.78
C ILE A 372 -12.15 20.00 6.78
N GLU A 373 -12.18 20.88 7.78
CA GLU A 373 -11.14 21.86 8.03
C GLU A 373 -10.65 21.71 9.47
N LEU A 374 -9.34 21.53 9.62
CA LEU A 374 -8.68 21.45 10.92
C LEU A 374 -7.81 22.70 11.11
N PRO A 375 -7.86 23.37 12.28
CA PRO A 375 -7.08 24.56 12.57
C PRO A 375 -5.62 24.17 12.90
N ILE A 376 -4.94 23.59 11.90
CA ILE A 376 -3.56 23.14 11.98
C ILE A 376 -2.80 23.93 10.93
N GLN A 377 -1.89 24.79 11.37
CA GLN A 377 -0.99 25.50 10.48
C GLN A 377 0.02 24.55 9.87
N TRP A 378 0.34 24.74 8.60
CA TRP A 378 1.34 23.95 7.90
C TRP A 378 1.94 24.71 6.73
N THR A 379 3.15 24.32 6.34
CA THR A 379 3.82 24.81 5.13
C THR A 379 3.78 23.71 4.09
N ASP A 380 3.32 24.02 2.88
CA ASP A 380 3.28 23.04 1.79
C ASP A 380 4.67 22.83 1.15
N VAL A 381 4.73 21.89 0.21
CA VAL A 381 5.98 21.57 -0.51
C VAL A 381 6.48 22.69 -1.42
N TRP A 382 5.70 23.76 -1.58
CA TRP A 382 6.03 24.95 -2.36
C TRP A 382 6.46 26.14 -1.48
N GLY A 383 6.48 25.96 -0.15
CA GLY A 383 6.85 27.00 0.81
C GLY A 383 5.71 27.95 1.19
N ASN A 384 4.47 27.68 0.77
CA ASN A 384 3.33 28.51 1.15
C ASN A 384 2.86 28.14 2.56
N GLU A 385 2.58 29.14 3.38
CA GLU A 385 1.98 28.96 4.70
C GLU A 385 0.45 28.91 4.62
N HIS A 386 -0.13 27.89 5.25
CA HIS A 386 -1.56 27.65 5.32
C HIS A 386 -2.03 27.72 6.78
N GLN A 387 -3.16 28.38 7.02
CA GLN A 387 -3.73 28.51 8.38
C GLN A 387 -4.47 27.26 8.85
N SER A 388 -4.87 26.40 7.92
CA SER A 388 -5.67 25.21 8.18
C SER A 388 -5.35 24.08 7.20
N VAL A 389 -5.70 22.85 7.57
CA VAL A 389 -5.65 21.67 6.69
C VAL A 389 -7.07 21.31 6.29
N LYS A 390 -7.29 21.19 4.98
CA LYS A 390 -8.59 20.82 4.40
C LYS A 390 -8.57 19.41 3.81
N GLY A 391 -9.72 18.74 3.80
CA GLY A 391 -9.84 17.41 3.21
C GLY A 391 -11.25 17.00 2.83
N GLY A 392 -11.36 16.29 1.71
CA GLY A 392 -12.58 15.59 1.30
C GLY A 392 -12.77 14.33 2.16
N PRO A 393 -13.89 14.17 2.89
CA PRO A 393 -14.06 13.09 3.87
C PRO A 393 -14.50 11.76 3.24
N VAL A 394 -13.88 11.39 2.12
CA VAL A 394 -14.07 10.12 1.43
C VAL A 394 -12.82 9.28 1.62
N ALA A 395 -12.91 8.26 2.46
CA ALA A 395 -11.80 7.37 2.75
C ALA A 395 -11.89 6.08 1.93
N PHE A 396 -10.75 5.59 1.48
CA PHE A 396 -10.64 4.35 0.72
C PHE A 396 -9.86 3.29 1.50
N HIS A 397 -10.25 2.03 1.32
CA HIS A 397 -9.41 0.88 1.68
C HIS A 397 -9.53 -0.22 0.62
N ALA A 398 -8.41 -0.59 0.02
CA ALA A 398 -8.34 -1.67 -0.94
C ALA A 398 -7.18 -2.63 -0.64
N MET A 399 -7.31 -3.88 -1.09
CA MET A 399 -6.27 -4.89 -0.93
C MET A 399 -6.25 -5.94 -2.05
N ARG A 400 -5.97 -7.20 -1.73
CA ARG A 400 -5.58 -8.26 -2.68
C ARG A 400 -6.60 -8.54 -3.78
N GLY A 401 -7.88 -8.26 -3.57
CA GLY A 401 -8.91 -8.41 -4.59
C GLY A 401 -8.69 -7.52 -5.82
N LEU A 402 -7.91 -6.44 -5.70
CA LEU A 402 -7.50 -5.63 -6.86
C LEU A 402 -6.11 -6.05 -7.36
N ALA A 403 -5.20 -6.34 -6.44
CA ALA A 403 -3.78 -6.55 -6.79
C ALA A 403 -3.44 -7.95 -7.31
N ALA A 404 -4.21 -8.99 -6.97
CA ALA A 404 -3.92 -10.37 -7.35
C ALA A 404 -4.44 -10.76 -8.75
N HIS A 405 -4.64 -9.78 -9.62
CA HIS A 405 -5.01 -9.96 -11.02
C HIS A 405 -3.86 -9.53 -11.94
N SER A 406 -3.82 -10.06 -13.17
CA SER A 406 -2.78 -9.73 -14.17
C SER A 406 -2.75 -8.23 -14.52
N ASN A 407 -3.90 -7.56 -14.48
CA ASN A 407 -4.07 -6.12 -14.67
C ASN A 407 -4.07 -5.31 -13.35
N GLY A 408 -3.68 -5.93 -12.23
CA GLY A 408 -3.78 -5.31 -10.90
C GLY A 408 -3.05 -3.98 -10.80
N PHE A 409 -1.85 -3.85 -11.41
CA PHE A 409 -1.12 -2.58 -11.44
C PHE A 409 -1.94 -1.43 -12.04
N GLN A 410 -2.61 -1.64 -13.19
CA GLN A 410 -3.40 -0.60 -13.83
C GLN A 410 -4.70 -0.31 -13.07
N THR A 411 -5.31 -1.33 -12.47
CA THR A 411 -6.48 -1.16 -11.59
C THR A 411 -6.15 -0.25 -10.41
N ILE A 412 -4.98 -0.42 -9.80
CA ILE A 412 -4.52 0.43 -8.69
C ILE A 412 -4.17 1.84 -9.14
N ARG A 413 -3.58 2.01 -10.35
CA ARG A 413 -3.40 3.34 -10.93
C ARG A 413 -4.74 4.05 -11.14
N ALA A 414 -5.75 3.38 -11.67
CA ALA A 414 -7.09 3.96 -11.83
C ALA A 414 -7.72 4.36 -10.48
N MET A 415 -7.58 3.51 -9.44
CA MET A 415 -8.02 3.87 -8.09
C MET A 415 -7.28 5.11 -7.56
N SER A 416 -5.97 5.20 -7.77
CA SER A 416 -5.19 6.36 -7.33
C SER A 416 -5.61 7.65 -8.04
N VAL A 417 -5.90 7.59 -9.35
CA VAL A 417 -6.42 8.73 -10.12
C VAL A 417 -7.79 9.14 -9.58
N LEU A 418 -8.67 8.19 -9.28
CA LEU A 418 -9.97 8.48 -8.65
C LEU A 418 -9.80 9.20 -7.31
N MET A 419 -8.92 8.69 -6.43
CA MET A 419 -8.66 9.32 -5.13
C MET A 419 -8.08 10.74 -5.27
N THR A 420 -7.18 10.93 -6.24
CA THR A 420 -6.59 12.22 -6.61
C THR A 420 -7.65 13.21 -7.08
N MET A 421 -8.55 12.78 -7.95
CA MET A 421 -9.65 13.63 -8.44
C MET A 421 -10.59 14.08 -7.32
N LEU A 422 -10.77 13.26 -6.29
CA LEU A 422 -11.59 13.60 -5.13
C LEU A 422 -10.82 14.44 -4.08
N GLY A 423 -9.51 14.67 -4.24
CA GLY A 423 -8.71 15.39 -3.26
C GLY A 423 -8.57 14.67 -1.91
N THR A 424 -8.53 13.33 -1.94
CA THR A 424 -8.62 12.49 -0.73
C THR A 424 -7.28 11.91 -0.26
N ILE A 425 -6.19 12.17 -0.99
CA ILE A 425 -4.85 11.66 -0.64
C ILE A 425 -4.20 12.60 0.36
N ASP A 426 -3.74 12.05 1.48
CA ASP A 426 -3.06 12.77 2.56
C ASP A 426 -3.83 13.96 3.13
N THR A 427 -5.16 13.89 3.08
CA THR A 427 -6.08 14.87 3.66
C THR A 427 -6.88 14.29 4.84
N PRO A 428 -7.38 15.12 5.78
CA PRO A 428 -8.25 14.69 6.87
C PRO A 428 -9.51 13.99 6.36
N GLY A 429 -9.85 12.83 6.94
CA GLY A 429 -11.01 12.04 6.53
C GLY A 429 -10.86 11.28 5.19
N GLY A 430 -9.71 11.42 4.53
CA GLY A 430 -9.36 10.69 3.30
C GLY A 430 -8.48 9.47 3.57
N PHE A 431 -7.65 9.12 2.59
CA PHE A 431 -6.56 8.14 2.73
C PHE A 431 -5.31 8.83 3.28
N ARG A 432 -4.70 8.24 4.31
CA ARG A 432 -3.48 8.75 4.95
C ARG A 432 -2.31 7.82 4.64
N HIS A 433 -1.37 8.29 3.84
CA HIS A 433 -0.06 7.69 3.71
C HIS A 433 0.74 7.90 5.01
N LYS A 434 1.59 6.94 5.32
CA LYS A 434 2.54 6.93 6.43
C LYS A 434 3.88 6.52 5.85
N ALA A 435 4.83 7.45 5.79
CA ALA A 435 6.16 7.12 5.28
C ALA A 435 6.75 5.91 6.05
N PRO A 436 7.26 4.89 5.35
CA PRO A 436 7.53 3.59 5.97
C PRO A 436 8.66 3.58 7.01
N PHE A 437 9.58 4.54 7.00
CA PHE A 437 10.75 4.65 7.87
C PHE A 437 11.52 5.91 7.44
N PRO A 438 12.49 6.44 8.21
CA PRO A 438 13.38 7.48 7.68
C PRO A 438 14.10 6.97 6.43
N ARG A 439 13.83 7.57 5.26
CA ARG A 439 14.59 7.29 4.04
C ARG A 439 16.03 7.78 4.24
N PRO A 440 17.05 7.09 3.70
CA PRO A 440 18.41 7.62 3.70
C PRO A 440 18.45 9.00 3.03
N ILE A 441 19.32 9.88 3.49
CA ILE A 441 19.58 11.18 2.83
C ILE A 441 19.99 10.87 1.38
N PRO A 442 19.26 11.37 0.36
CA PRO A 442 19.64 11.19 -1.03
C PRO A 442 21.08 11.69 -1.31
N PRO A 443 21.83 11.07 -2.24
CA PRO A 443 21.41 9.96 -3.09
C PRO A 443 21.49 8.59 -2.38
N CYS A 444 20.42 7.80 -2.47
CA CYS A 444 20.41 6.43 -1.95
C CYS A 444 21.31 5.51 -2.81
N PRO A 445 22.11 4.61 -2.21
CA PRO A 445 22.81 3.56 -2.95
C PRO A 445 21.82 2.73 -3.77
N LYS A 446 22.02 2.71 -5.09
CA LYS A 446 21.14 1.97 -6.00
C LYS A 446 21.49 0.47 -5.97
N PRO A 447 20.52 -0.42 -6.18
CA PRO A 447 20.81 -1.84 -6.40
C PRO A 447 21.79 -2.04 -7.55
N PRO A 448 22.56 -3.15 -7.56
CA PRO A 448 23.38 -3.56 -8.70
C PRO A 448 22.59 -3.49 -10.01
N LYS A 449 23.19 -2.91 -11.06
CA LYS A 449 22.58 -2.74 -12.38
C LYS A 449 23.15 -3.71 -13.41
N SER A 450 24.31 -4.28 -13.16
CA SER A 450 24.93 -5.31 -14.00
C SER A 450 25.52 -6.45 -13.16
N ALA A 451 25.89 -7.55 -13.83
CA ALA A 451 26.59 -8.64 -13.17
C ALA A 451 28.01 -8.24 -12.67
N ASP A 452 28.60 -7.22 -13.29
CA ASP A 452 29.94 -6.72 -12.95
C ASP A 452 29.94 -5.93 -11.64
N ASP A 453 28.79 -5.44 -11.20
CA ASP A 453 28.61 -4.80 -9.89
C ASP A 453 28.70 -5.82 -8.73
N VAL A 454 28.80 -7.12 -9.04
CA VAL A 454 28.82 -8.22 -8.07
C VAL A 454 30.16 -8.96 -8.13
N GLN A 455 30.98 -8.78 -7.09
CA GLN A 455 32.34 -9.31 -7.03
C GLN A 455 32.51 -10.37 -5.94
N PRO A 456 33.29 -11.45 -6.18
CA PRO A 456 33.59 -12.43 -5.14
C PRO A 456 34.20 -11.79 -3.89
N ASN A 457 33.87 -12.35 -2.73
CA ASN A 457 34.30 -11.88 -1.40
C ASN A 457 34.00 -10.40 -1.07
N THR A 458 33.18 -9.72 -1.88
CA THR A 458 32.87 -8.29 -1.72
C THR A 458 31.39 -8.09 -1.42
N PRO A 459 31.01 -7.27 -0.43
CA PRO A 459 29.62 -6.85 -0.23
C PRO A 459 29.05 -6.09 -1.43
N LEU A 460 27.72 -6.05 -1.57
CA LEU A 460 27.09 -5.17 -2.56
C LEU A 460 27.24 -3.69 -2.16
N ASN A 461 27.45 -2.83 -3.17
CA ASN A 461 27.48 -1.38 -3.00
C ASN A 461 26.11 -0.79 -2.59
N GLY A 462 25.02 -1.45 -2.98
CA GLY A 462 23.64 -1.07 -2.68
C GLY A 462 22.84 -2.14 -1.94
N MET A 463 21.52 -1.93 -1.81
CA MET A 463 20.60 -3.00 -1.40
C MET A 463 20.51 -4.06 -2.51
N PRO A 464 20.28 -5.33 -2.17
CA PRO A 464 19.97 -6.35 -3.18
C PRO A 464 18.65 -6.01 -3.89
N LEU A 465 18.42 -6.66 -5.03
CA LEU A 465 17.23 -6.45 -5.87
C LEU A 465 15.93 -6.90 -5.17
#